data_AF-A0A8B8FA11-F1
#
_entry.id   AF-A0A8B8FA11-F1
#
_cell.length_a   1.000
_cell.length_b   1.000
_cell.length_c   1.000
_cell.angle_alpha   90.00
_cell.angle_beta   90.00
_cell.angle_gamma   90.00
#
_symmetry.space_group_name_H-M   'P 1'
#
loop_
_entity.id
_entity.type
_entity.pdbx_description
1 polymer ?
#
loop_
_entity_poly.entity_id
_entity_poly.type
_entity_poly.pdbx_seq_one_letter_code
_entity_poly.pdbx_strand_id
1 'polypeptide(L)'
;MGRGTAFKVTTDMNHCNIGLVKWFDNKAVTLGSNYVTSGDVDKVERWDKKKKAYVEIERPEIVRRYDSMGGVDKMDQLISYYRILIRSRKWTLRMAMHAFDIAITNSWIQYTKEAEQLNIPKKNVLDLLHFRINLAKDLITFEKPITPKRKGRPLSTPSNESVNEPSQTYKIPKVDSQRPTEAVRTDTIDHLPELDDRKYATKCKNKKSEGRRTHVYCLKCNVHLCLDKKSNYFKNFHVNK
;
A
#
# COMPACT_ATOMS: atom_id res chain seq x y z
N MET A 1 -34.20 -28.29 -19.66
CA MET A 1 -34.18 -26.83 -19.45
C MET A 1 -33.06 -26.26 -20.31
N GLY A 2 -33.34 -25.20 -21.06
CA GLY A 2 -32.36 -24.56 -21.93
C GLY A 2 -31.39 -23.67 -21.13
N ARG A 3 -30.29 -23.28 -21.76
CA ARG A 3 -29.37 -22.28 -21.21
C ARG A 3 -30.12 -20.93 -21.17
N GLY A 4 -30.08 -20.23 -20.03
CA GLY A 4 -30.80 -18.98 -19.76
C GLY A 4 -32.11 -19.15 -19.01
N THR A 5 -32.64 -20.37 -18.86
CA THR A 5 -33.89 -20.57 -18.11
C THR A 5 -33.68 -20.31 -16.62
N ALA A 6 -34.62 -19.60 -16.00
CA ALA A 6 -34.66 -19.36 -14.56
C ALA A 6 -35.96 -19.89 -13.94
N PHE A 7 -35.86 -20.48 -12.76
CA PHE A 7 -37.00 -20.90 -11.95
C PHE A 7 -36.95 -20.17 -10.62
N LYS A 8 -38.08 -19.59 -10.22
CA LYS A 8 -38.20 -18.83 -8.98
C LYS A 8 -39.20 -19.51 -8.06
N VAL A 9 -38.86 -19.58 -6.78
CA VAL A 9 -39.77 -19.98 -5.69
C VAL A 9 -39.72 -18.87 -4.65
N THR A 10 -40.89 -18.40 -4.21
CA THR A 10 -41.02 -17.40 -3.14
C THR A 10 -41.79 -17.98 -1.98
N THR A 11 -41.54 -17.45 -0.79
CA THR A 11 -42.29 -17.82 0.42
C THR A 11 -43.66 -17.14 0.43
N ASP A 12 -44.70 -17.90 0.74
CA ASP A 12 -46.09 -17.41 0.83
C ASP A 12 -46.50 -17.01 2.27
N MET A 13 -45.54 -16.92 3.20
CA MET A 13 -45.81 -16.59 4.61
C MET A 13 -45.79 -15.07 4.85
N ASN A 14 -46.77 -14.59 5.62
CA ASN A 14 -46.82 -13.20 6.07
C ASN A 14 -45.53 -12.83 6.82
N HIS A 15 -44.93 -11.69 6.48
CA HIS A 15 -43.65 -11.16 6.99
C HIS A 15 -42.37 -11.93 6.61
N CYS A 16 -42.43 -12.92 5.71
CA CYS A 16 -41.23 -13.62 5.22
C CYS A 16 -41.08 -13.42 3.71
N ASN A 17 -40.31 -12.40 3.32
CA ASN A 17 -40.00 -12.14 1.91
C ASN A 17 -38.65 -12.77 1.55
N ILE A 18 -38.64 -14.09 1.41
CA ILE A 18 -37.47 -14.84 0.91
C ILE A 18 -37.85 -15.43 -0.43
N GLY A 19 -36.93 -15.37 -1.39
CA GLY A 19 -37.08 -16.10 -2.64
C GLY A 19 -35.79 -16.72 -3.11
N LEU A 20 -35.96 -17.89 -3.71
CA LEU A 20 -34.93 -18.71 -4.31
C LEU A 20 -35.06 -18.66 -5.82
N VAL A 21 -33.93 -18.51 -6.51
CA VAL A 21 -33.85 -18.53 -7.96
C VAL A 21 -32.82 -19.56 -8.38
N LYS A 22 -33.23 -20.49 -9.25
CA LYS A 22 -32.34 -21.43 -9.94
C LYS A 22 -32.19 -20.98 -11.39
N TRP A 23 -31.02 -20.49 -11.75
CA TRP A 23 -30.68 -20.04 -13.10
C TRP A 23 -29.72 -21.02 -13.77
N PHE A 24 -29.98 -21.36 -15.03
CA PHE A 24 -29.15 -22.30 -15.78
C PHE A 24 -28.25 -21.57 -16.77
N ASP A 25 -26.94 -21.48 -16.48
CA ASP A 25 -25.92 -21.15 -17.48
C ASP A 25 -25.28 -22.45 -18.01
N ASN A 26 -23.96 -22.62 -17.90
CA ASN A 26 -23.30 -23.90 -18.20
C ASN A 26 -23.66 -24.97 -17.16
N LYS A 27 -23.94 -24.54 -15.92
CA LYS A 27 -24.44 -25.34 -14.81
C LYS A 27 -25.55 -24.55 -14.10
N ALA A 28 -26.38 -25.25 -13.34
CA ALA A 28 -27.38 -24.60 -12.51
C ALA A 28 -26.71 -23.81 -11.37
N VAL A 29 -27.11 -22.55 -11.21
CA VAL A 29 -26.74 -21.67 -10.12
C VAL A 29 -27.99 -21.42 -9.29
N THR A 30 -27.94 -21.71 -8.00
CA THR A 30 -29.04 -21.45 -7.07
C THR A 30 -28.68 -20.27 -6.18
N LEU A 31 -29.53 -19.26 -6.14
CA LEU A 31 -29.35 -18.03 -5.38
C LEU A 31 -30.57 -17.82 -4.48
N GLY A 32 -30.34 -17.26 -3.29
CA GLY A 32 -31.39 -16.83 -2.38
C GLY A 32 -31.26 -15.34 -2.09
N SER A 33 -32.39 -14.64 -2.03
CA SER A 33 -32.44 -13.23 -1.64
C SER A 33 -33.69 -12.96 -0.81
N ASN A 34 -33.58 -11.97 0.07
CA ASN A 34 -34.69 -11.40 0.82
C ASN A 34 -35.20 -10.07 0.23
N TYR A 35 -34.74 -9.71 -0.97
CA TYR A 35 -35.04 -8.42 -1.59
C TYR A 35 -35.49 -8.60 -3.06
N VAL A 36 -34.58 -9.02 -3.94
CA VAL A 36 -34.85 -9.14 -5.38
C VAL A 36 -34.50 -10.55 -5.86
N THR A 37 -35.42 -11.15 -6.61
CA THR A 37 -35.32 -12.51 -7.16
C THR A 37 -35.16 -12.47 -8.68
N SER A 38 -36.18 -12.85 -9.45
CA SER A 38 -36.11 -12.79 -10.91
C SER A 38 -36.02 -11.36 -11.43
N GLY A 39 -36.79 -10.44 -10.81
CA GLY A 39 -36.76 -9.00 -11.09
C GLY A 39 -36.88 -8.68 -12.57
N ASP A 40 -36.19 -7.62 -12.99
CA ASP A 40 -36.02 -7.27 -14.41
C ASP A 40 -34.94 -8.16 -15.04
N VAL A 41 -35.36 -8.96 -16.02
CA VAL A 41 -34.47 -9.86 -16.75
C VAL A 41 -33.65 -9.04 -17.76
N ASP A 42 -32.33 -9.16 -17.65
CA ASP A 42 -31.36 -8.53 -18.53
C ASP A 42 -30.78 -9.56 -19.52
N LYS A 43 -30.26 -9.11 -20.65
CA LYS A 43 -29.62 -9.98 -21.63
C LYS A 43 -28.11 -9.83 -21.54
N VAL A 44 -27.40 -10.95 -21.43
CA VAL A 44 -25.93 -10.98 -21.34
C VAL A 44 -25.34 -11.89 -22.41
N GLU A 45 -24.30 -11.41 -23.07
CA GLU A 45 -23.53 -12.23 -23.99
C GLU A 45 -22.61 -13.18 -23.22
N ARG A 46 -22.68 -14.47 -23.56
CA ARG A 46 -21.81 -15.49 -22.98
C ARG A 46 -21.25 -16.38 -24.07
N TRP A 47 -19.98 -16.74 -23.91
CA TRP A 47 -19.36 -17.73 -24.78
C TRP A 47 -20.03 -19.10 -24.59
N ASP A 48 -20.37 -19.75 -25.69
CA ASP A 48 -20.78 -21.14 -25.74
C ASP A 48 -19.69 -22.00 -26.36
N LYS A 49 -19.11 -22.92 -25.56
CA LYS A 49 -18.05 -23.81 -26.04
C LYS A 49 -18.53 -24.77 -27.13
N LYS A 50 -19.81 -25.17 -27.13
CA LYS A 50 -20.36 -26.11 -28.11
C LYS A 50 -20.57 -25.44 -29.47
N LYS A 51 -21.09 -24.20 -29.44
CA LYS A 51 -21.34 -23.41 -30.66
C LYS A 51 -20.13 -22.59 -31.11
N LYS A 52 -19.08 -22.50 -30.28
CA LYS A 52 -17.90 -21.64 -30.49
C LYS A 52 -18.28 -20.21 -30.89
N ALA A 53 -19.32 -19.69 -30.24
CA ALA A 53 -19.88 -18.38 -30.52
C ALA A 53 -20.38 -17.74 -29.22
N TYR A 54 -20.50 -16.41 -29.23
CA TYR A 54 -21.23 -15.70 -28.20
C TYR A 54 -22.72 -15.89 -28.43
N VAL A 55 -23.42 -16.29 -27.37
CA VAL A 55 -24.88 -16.42 -27.36
C VAL A 55 -25.45 -15.44 -26.37
N GLU A 56 -26.56 -14.82 -26.75
CA GLU A 56 -27.32 -13.93 -25.89
C GLU A 56 -28.20 -14.79 -24.96
N ILE A 57 -28.10 -14.54 -23.66
CA ILE A 57 -28.77 -15.33 -22.62
C ILE A 57 -29.49 -14.38 -21.67
N GLU A 58 -30.73 -14.75 -21.31
CA GLU A 58 -31.49 -14.08 -20.26
C GLU A 58 -30.88 -14.35 -18.87
N ARG A 59 -30.61 -13.26 -18.15
CA ARG A 59 -30.01 -13.24 -16.82
C ARG A 59 -30.97 -12.56 -15.83
N PRO A 60 -31.43 -13.29 -14.80
CA PRO A 60 -32.23 -12.73 -13.72
C PRO A 60 -31.51 -11.59 -12.98
N GLU A 61 -32.27 -10.66 -12.42
CA GLU A 61 -31.72 -9.50 -11.73
C GLU A 61 -30.86 -9.87 -10.52
N ILE A 62 -31.26 -10.90 -9.76
CA ILE A 62 -30.46 -11.43 -8.64
C ILE A 62 -29.05 -11.84 -9.08
N VAL A 63 -28.90 -12.46 -10.26
CA VAL A 63 -27.61 -12.87 -10.79
C VAL A 63 -26.77 -11.66 -11.17
N ARG A 64 -27.40 -10.62 -11.74
CA ARG A 64 -26.74 -9.34 -12.07
C ARG A 64 -26.22 -8.64 -10.82
N ARG A 65 -27.03 -8.57 -9.76
CA ARG A 65 -26.66 -7.90 -8.50
C ARG A 65 -25.62 -8.68 -7.69
N TYR A 66 -25.58 -10.00 -7.83
CA TYR A 66 -24.64 -10.88 -7.11
C TYR A 66 -23.17 -10.75 -7.57
N ASP A 67 -22.88 -9.88 -8.54
CA ASP A 67 -21.51 -9.56 -8.98
C ASP A 67 -20.67 -8.82 -7.90
N SER A 68 -21.31 -8.42 -6.79
CA SER A 68 -20.65 -7.79 -5.64
C SER A 68 -19.69 -8.71 -4.87
N MET A 69 -19.67 -10.02 -5.15
CA MET A 69 -18.77 -10.97 -4.48
C MET A 69 -17.28 -10.74 -4.77
N GLY A 70 -16.95 -10.08 -5.88
CA GLY A 70 -15.55 -9.84 -6.27
C GLY A 70 -14.76 -8.93 -5.30
N GLY A 71 -15.41 -8.29 -4.33
CA GLY A 71 -14.73 -7.41 -3.37
C GLY A 71 -13.71 -8.13 -2.49
N VAL A 72 -14.07 -9.31 -1.95
CA VAL A 72 -13.17 -10.09 -1.08
C VAL A 72 -12.04 -10.70 -1.89
N ASP A 73 -12.35 -11.27 -3.06
CA ASP A 73 -11.36 -11.86 -3.97
C ASP A 73 -10.34 -10.82 -4.45
N LYS A 74 -10.81 -9.61 -4.79
CA LYS A 74 -9.93 -8.51 -5.18
C LYS A 74 -9.02 -8.09 -4.03
N MET A 75 -9.54 -8.01 -2.81
CA MET A 75 -8.72 -7.71 -1.63
C MET A 75 -7.67 -8.80 -1.39
N ASP A 76 -8.03 -10.08 -1.44
CA ASP A 76 -7.07 -11.18 -1.25
C ASP A 76 -6.01 -11.20 -2.37
N GLN A 77 -6.42 -10.94 -3.62
CA GLN A 77 -5.51 -10.78 -4.75
C GLN A 77 -4.51 -9.63 -4.51
N LEU A 78 -4.99 -8.44 -4.11
CA LEU A 78 -4.13 -7.28 -3.85
C LEU A 78 -3.16 -7.53 -2.69
N ILE A 79 -3.63 -8.20 -1.63
CA ILE A 79 -2.79 -8.60 -0.51
C ILE A 79 -1.74 -9.62 -0.97
N SER A 80 -2.09 -10.58 -1.83
CA SER A 80 -1.18 -11.63 -2.28
C SER A 80 0.07 -11.07 -2.97
N TYR A 81 -0.03 -9.93 -3.68
CA TYR A 81 1.09 -9.34 -4.41
C TYR A 81 2.24 -8.88 -3.50
N TYR A 82 1.91 -8.33 -2.33
CA TYR A 82 2.88 -7.68 -1.44
C TYR A 82 2.68 -8.05 0.04
N ARG A 83 2.22 -9.28 0.31
CA ARG A 83 1.87 -9.76 1.65
C ARG A 83 3.01 -9.59 2.66
N ILE A 84 2.71 -9.04 3.83
CA ILE A 84 3.65 -8.93 4.95
C ILE A 84 3.75 -10.31 5.64
N LEU A 85 4.79 -11.06 5.28
CA LEU A 85 5.05 -12.38 5.82
C LEU A 85 6.02 -12.31 7.00
N ILE A 86 5.52 -12.65 8.20
CA ILE A 86 6.39 -12.92 9.35
C ILE A 86 6.45 -14.42 9.64
N ARG A 87 7.68 -14.95 9.69
CA ARG A 87 7.94 -16.31 10.14
C ARG A 87 7.92 -16.36 11.67
N SER A 88 6.77 -16.71 12.24
CA SER A 88 6.60 -16.90 13.68
C SER A 88 5.67 -18.07 13.97
N ARG A 89 5.90 -18.75 15.11
CA ARG A 89 5.00 -19.78 15.63
C ARG A 89 3.74 -19.19 16.29
N LYS A 90 3.76 -17.90 16.68
CA LYS A 90 2.62 -17.22 17.30
C LYS A 90 1.63 -16.78 16.22
N TRP A 91 0.46 -17.39 16.17
CA TRP A 91 -0.57 -17.10 15.14
C TRP A 91 -1.08 -15.66 15.20
N THR A 92 -1.11 -15.04 16.39
CA THR A 92 -1.58 -13.67 16.60
C THR A 92 -0.77 -12.65 15.79
N LEU A 93 0.53 -12.86 15.63
CA LEU A 93 1.39 -11.98 14.84
C LEU A 93 1.05 -12.04 13.35
N ARG A 94 0.64 -13.20 12.84
CA ARG A 94 0.16 -13.35 11.46
C ARG A 94 -1.15 -12.58 11.24
N MET A 95 -2.05 -12.62 12.22
CA MET A 95 -3.30 -11.86 12.16
C MET A 95 -3.08 -10.35 12.23
N ALA A 96 -2.17 -9.90 13.10
CA ALA A 96 -1.79 -8.49 13.17
C ALA A 96 -1.21 -7.99 11.84
N MET A 97 -0.31 -8.74 11.21
CA MET A 97 0.24 -8.36 9.91
C MET A 97 -0.78 -8.41 8.77
N HIS A 98 -1.72 -9.36 8.83
CA HIS A 98 -2.83 -9.38 7.89
C HIS A 98 -3.75 -8.15 8.03
N ALA A 99 -3.99 -7.67 9.25
CA ALA A 99 -4.74 -6.45 9.48
C ALA A 99 -4.04 -5.22 8.85
N PHE A 100 -2.71 -5.13 8.95
CA PHE A 100 -1.95 -4.09 8.26
C PHE A 100 -2.06 -4.23 6.73
N ASP A 101 -1.95 -5.44 6.19
CA ASP A 101 -2.13 -5.68 4.75
C ASP A 101 -3.51 -5.22 4.25
N ILE A 102 -4.58 -5.52 5.00
CA ILE A 102 -5.95 -5.05 4.70
C ILE A 102 -6.00 -3.52 4.75
N ALA A 103 -5.49 -2.90 5.82
CA ALA A 103 -5.52 -1.45 5.99
C ALA A 103 -4.78 -0.73 4.84
N ILE A 104 -3.57 -1.18 4.50
CA ILE A 104 -2.77 -0.62 3.40
C ILE A 104 -3.50 -0.75 2.06
N THR A 105 -4.08 -1.91 1.80
CA THR A 105 -4.82 -2.17 0.55
C THR A 105 -6.05 -1.28 0.44
N ASN A 106 -6.81 -1.14 1.52
CA ASN A 106 -7.99 -0.27 1.57
C ASN A 106 -7.62 1.21 1.42
N SER A 107 -6.53 1.65 2.05
CA SER A 107 -6.01 3.02 1.89
C SER A 107 -5.58 3.30 0.45
N TRP A 108 -4.96 2.33 -0.23
CA TRP A 108 -4.61 2.49 -1.65
C TRP A 108 -5.86 2.57 -2.53
N ILE A 109 -6.87 1.73 -2.30
CA ILE A 109 -8.16 1.79 -3.03
C ILE A 109 -8.81 3.16 -2.85
N GLN A 110 -8.82 3.68 -1.62
CA GLN A 110 -9.36 5.00 -1.34
C GLN A 110 -8.57 6.11 -2.06
N TYR A 111 -7.25 6.07 -1.98
CA TYR A 111 -6.36 6.97 -2.71
C TYR A 111 -6.62 6.96 -4.23
N THR A 112 -6.79 5.78 -4.84
CA THR A 112 -7.09 5.69 -6.28
C THR A 112 -8.44 6.29 -6.64
N LYS A 113 -9.46 6.12 -5.80
CA LYS A 113 -10.79 6.72 -6.02
C LYS A 113 -10.75 8.24 -5.90
N GLU A 114 -10.03 8.77 -4.91
CA GLU A 114 -9.86 10.20 -4.73
C GLU A 114 -9.07 10.82 -5.89
N ALA A 115 -8.03 10.14 -6.37
CA ALA A 115 -7.27 10.59 -7.53
C ALA A 115 -8.12 10.66 -8.81
N GLU A 116 -9.05 9.71 -8.99
CA GLU A 116 -10.03 9.73 -10.08
C GLU A 116 -11.00 10.91 -9.94
N GLN A 117 -11.54 11.14 -8.73
CA GLN A 117 -12.45 12.27 -8.46
C GLN A 117 -11.79 13.63 -8.70
N LEU A 118 -10.49 13.75 -8.38
CA LEU A 118 -9.71 14.97 -8.61
C LEU A 118 -9.16 15.09 -10.04
N ASN A 119 -9.54 14.18 -10.96
CA ASN A 119 -9.08 14.13 -12.35
C ASN A 119 -7.55 14.15 -12.49
N ILE A 120 -6.84 13.49 -11.58
CA ILE A 120 -5.38 13.35 -11.66
C ILE A 120 -5.07 12.40 -12.83
N PRO A 121 -4.17 12.79 -13.76
CA PRO A 121 -3.83 11.92 -14.88
C PRO A 121 -3.18 10.63 -14.37
N LYS A 122 -3.58 9.47 -14.92
CA LYS A 122 -3.15 8.14 -14.45
C LYS A 122 -1.64 7.98 -14.28
N LYS A 123 -0.84 8.66 -15.11
CA LYS A 123 0.63 8.70 -15.02
C LYS A 123 1.18 9.25 -13.69
N ASN A 124 0.39 10.06 -12.99
CA ASN A 124 0.75 10.68 -11.72
C ASN A 124 0.14 9.95 -10.52
N VAL A 125 -0.69 8.91 -10.75
CA VAL A 125 -1.26 8.08 -9.69
C VAL A 125 -0.28 6.98 -9.37
N LEU A 126 -0.04 6.75 -8.08
CA LEU A 126 0.90 5.74 -7.61
C LEU A 126 0.30 4.33 -7.73
N ASP A 127 1.05 3.43 -8.36
CA ASP A 127 0.79 1.98 -8.29
C ASP A 127 0.91 1.48 -6.85
N LEU A 128 0.27 0.34 -6.56
CA LEU A 128 0.22 -0.25 -5.21
C LEU A 128 1.62 -0.41 -4.59
N LEU A 129 2.62 -0.86 -5.35
CA LEU A 129 3.99 -1.00 -4.84
C LEU A 129 4.60 0.34 -4.43
N HIS A 130 4.49 1.35 -5.30
CA HIS A 130 5.05 2.69 -5.03
C HIS A 130 4.34 3.36 -3.87
N PHE A 131 3.02 3.19 -3.76
CA PHE A 131 2.24 3.63 -2.61
C PHE A 131 2.74 2.98 -1.32
N ARG A 132 2.95 1.66 -1.30
CA ARG A 132 3.48 0.93 -0.13
C ARG A 132 4.89 1.39 0.27
N ILE A 133 5.76 1.62 -0.71
CA ILE A 133 7.12 2.12 -0.46
C ILE A 133 7.09 3.52 0.15
N ASN A 134 6.25 4.42 -0.36
CA ASN A 134 6.10 5.76 0.19
C ASN A 134 5.54 5.73 1.61
N LEU A 135 4.48 4.94 1.83
CA LEU A 135 3.92 4.75 3.17
C LEU A 135 4.97 4.23 4.16
N ALA A 136 5.78 3.24 3.77
CA ALA A 136 6.85 2.71 4.61
C ALA A 136 7.91 3.78 4.94
N LYS A 137 8.34 4.57 3.94
CA LYS A 137 9.30 5.67 4.15
C LYS A 137 8.74 6.72 5.10
N ASP A 138 7.48 7.09 4.92
CA ASP A 138 6.82 8.09 5.73
C ASP A 138 6.73 7.59 7.18
N LEU A 139 6.28 6.36 7.43
CA LEU A 139 6.22 5.76 8.77
C LEU A 139 7.59 5.66 9.45
N ILE A 140 8.63 5.22 8.72
CA ILE A 140 10.01 5.14 9.26
C ILE A 140 10.54 6.53 9.64
N THR A 141 10.16 7.56 8.89
CA THR A 141 10.66 8.92 9.12
C THR A 141 9.83 9.68 10.15
N PHE A 142 8.55 9.33 10.30
CA PHE A 142 7.63 9.91 11.27
C PHE A 142 8.02 9.54 12.72
N GLU A 143 8.68 8.40 12.92
CA GLU A 143 9.07 7.89 14.25
C GLU A 143 10.59 7.91 14.50
N LYS A 144 11.26 9.03 14.26
CA LYS A 144 12.49 9.33 15.02
C LYS A 144 12.16 10.26 16.18
N PRO A 145 11.59 9.77 17.29
CA PRO A 145 11.79 10.49 18.53
C PRO A 145 13.29 10.53 18.78
N ILE A 146 13.78 11.65 19.32
CA ILE A 146 15.07 11.76 19.99
C ILE A 146 15.00 10.86 21.23
N THR A 147 14.86 9.54 21.03
CA THR A 147 15.25 8.61 22.06
C THR A 147 16.76 8.53 21.94
N PRO A 148 17.52 8.83 23.01
CA PRO A 148 18.96 8.64 22.97
C PRO A 148 19.19 7.21 22.48
N LYS A 149 20.11 7.04 21.50
CA LYS A 149 20.59 5.73 21.06
C LYS A 149 20.61 4.85 22.30
N ARG A 150 19.79 3.79 22.36
CA ARG A 150 19.90 2.81 23.44
C ARG A 150 21.37 2.41 23.45
N LYS A 151 22.13 2.90 24.43
CA LYS A 151 23.51 2.47 24.66
C LYS A 151 23.37 0.98 24.79
N GLY A 152 23.83 0.25 23.77
CA GLY A 152 23.95 -1.19 23.87
C GLY A 152 24.69 -1.49 25.17
N ARG A 153 24.36 -2.62 25.79
CA ARG A 153 25.12 -3.15 26.92
C ARG A 153 26.61 -3.07 26.54
N PRO A 154 27.47 -2.40 27.31
CA PRO A 154 28.89 -2.38 27.01
C PRO A 154 29.34 -3.84 26.91
N LEU A 155 29.99 -4.17 25.80
CA LEU A 155 30.64 -5.45 25.64
C LEU A 155 31.81 -5.43 26.62
N SER A 156 31.63 -6.06 27.78
CA SER A 156 32.75 -6.41 28.64
C SER A 156 33.58 -7.41 27.83
N THR A 157 34.63 -6.94 27.18
CA THR A 157 35.69 -7.80 26.62
C THR A 157 36.45 -8.40 27.79
N PRO A 158 36.43 -9.73 28.02
CA PRO A 158 37.57 -10.39 28.62
C PRO A 158 38.65 -10.46 27.54
N SER A 159 39.83 -9.96 27.87
CA SER A 159 41.06 -10.15 27.12
C SER A 159 41.34 -11.64 26.86
N ASN A 160 41.81 -11.91 25.65
CA ASN A 160 42.47 -13.15 25.19
C ASN A 160 41.58 -14.40 25.07
N GLU A 161 41.19 -14.73 23.84
CA GLU A 161 41.77 -15.87 23.13
C GLU A 161 41.27 -15.89 21.67
N SER A 162 42.16 -16.28 20.78
CA SER A 162 42.00 -16.35 19.33
C SER A 162 40.94 -17.37 18.90
N VAL A 163 39.85 -16.89 18.28
CA VAL A 163 39.03 -17.71 17.36
C VAL A 163 38.72 -16.89 16.13
N ASN A 164 39.32 -17.30 15.01
CA ASN A 164 38.98 -16.83 13.66
C ASN A 164 37.56 -17.30 13.31
N GLU A 165 36.58 -16.40 13.28
CA GLU A 165 35.37 -16.57 12.47
C GLU A 165 35.19 -15.37 11.52
N PRO A 166 34.93 -15.61 10.23
CA PRO A 166 34.81 -14.54 9.25
C PRO A 166 33.48 -13.81 9.42
N SER A 167 33.53 -12.64 10.06
CA SER A 167 32.42 -11.69 10.06
C SER A 167 32.22 -11.18 8.63
N GLN A 168 31.19 -11.65 7.94
CA GLN A 168 30.72 -11.06 6.69
C GLN A 168 30.24 -9.64 6.98
N THR A 169 31.17 -8.70 6.86
CA THR A 169 30.85 -7.27 6.77
C THR A 169 30.19 -7.06 5.41
N TYR A 170 28.86 -7.10 5.40
CA TYR A 170 28.09 -6.58 4.29
C TYR A 170 28.50 -5.11 4.12
N LYS A 171 29.29 -4.84 3.09
CA LYS A 171 29.62 -3.47 2.67
C LYS A 171 28.33 -2.81 2.23
N ILE A 172 27.69 -2.07 3.13
CA ILE A 172 26.61 -1.15 2.78
C ILE A 172 27.20 -0.19 1.75
N PRO A 173 26.70 -0.13 0.51
CA PRO A 173 27.18 0.84 -0.45
C PRO A 173 26.95 2.24 0.14
N LYS A 174 27.98 3.10 0.15
CA LYS A 174 27.84 4.52 0.48
C LYS A 174 27.01 5.19 -0.63
N VAL A 175 25.70 4.98 -0.59
CA VAL A 175 24.75 5.71 -1.42
C VAL A 175 24.62 7.09 -0.82
N ASP A 176 24.89 8.10 -1.65
CA ASP A 176 24.64 9.50 -1.36
C ASP A 176 23.24 9.65 -0.74
N SER A 177 23.10 10.35 0.40
CA SER A 177 21.89 10.32 1.25
C SER A 177 20.59 10.44 0.45
N GLN A 178 19.72 9.43 0.51
CA GLN A 178 18.49 9.40 -0.29
C GLN A 178 17.66 10.67 0.00
N ARG A 179 17.15 11.29 -1.07
CA ARG A 179 16.30 12.48 -0.94
C ARG A 179 14.99 12.09 -0.24
N PRO A 180 14.57 12.80 0.82
CA PRO A 180 13.32 12.52 1.54
C PRO A 180 12.09 12.72 0.62
N THR A 181 10.98 12.06 0.96
CA THR A 181 9.68 12.25 0.30
C THR A 181 9.21 13.70 0.46
N GLU A 182 8.36 14.18 -0.44
CA GLU A 182 7.91 15.57 -0.40
C GLU A 182 7.08 15.89 0.85
N ALA A 183 6.24 14.95 1.30
CA ALA A 183 5.49 15.07 2.55
C ALA A 183 6.41 15.28 3.77
N VAL A 184 7.41 14.40 3.95
CA VAL A 184 8.40 14.51 5.03
C VAL A 184 9.25 15.76 4.91
N ARG A 185 9.61 16.14 3.68
CA ARG A 185 10.44 17.33 3.43
C ARG A 185 9.74 18.60 3.88
N THR A 186 8.43 18.72 3.66
CA THR A 186 7.65 19.94 3.86
C THR A 186 6.70 19.92 5.06
N ASP A 187 6.81 18.92 5.94
CA ASP A 187 5.91 18.81 7.11
C ASP A 187 6.20 19.84 8.21
N THR A 188 7.26 20.65 8.09
CA THR A 188 7.68 21.70 9.03
C THR A 188 7.94 21.23 10.47
N ILE A 189 7.97 19.92 10.71
CA ILE A 189 8.11 19.33 12.04
C ILE A 189 9.52 18.72 12.16
N ASP A 190 10.23 19.08 13.23
CA ASP A 190 11.52 18.48 13.65
C ASP A 190 12.67 18.51 12.62
N HIS A 191 12.68 19.49 11.72
CA HIS A 191 13.83 19.77 10.85
C HIS A 191 14.83 20.67 11.57
N LEU A 192 15.71 20.08 12.40
CA LEU A 192 16.77 20.80 13.10
C LEU A 192 18.13 20.66 12.39
N PRO A 193 18.89 21.76 12.26
CA PRO A 193 20.25 21.72 11.72
C PRO A 193 21.25 21.23 12.78
N GLU A 194 22.13 20.31 12.38
CA GLU A 194 23.28 19.86 13.18
C GLU A 194 24.55 19.84 12.32
N LEU A 195 25.72 19.92 12.95
CA LEU A 195 27.02 19.84 12.30
C LEU A 195 27.53 18.39 12.31
N ASP A 196 28.05 17.93 11.18
CA ASP A 196 28.76 16.65 11.12
C ASP A 196 30.24 16.79 11.54
N ASP A 197 30.79 15.70 12.08
CA ASP A 197 32.21 15.62 12.46
C ASP A 197 33.11 15.15 11.30
N ARG A 198 32.66 15.28 10.04
CA ARG A 198 33.42 14.74 8.90
C ARG A 198 34.63 15.63 8.62
N LYS A 199 35.77 15.02 8.24
CA LYS A 199 36.98 15.75 7.83
C LYS A 199 36.76 16.69 6.63
N TYR A 200 35.81 16.35 5.74
CA TYR A 200 35.52 17.14 4.54
C TYR A 200 34.02 17.40 4.42
N ALA A 201 33.67 18.64 4.08
CA ALA A 201 32.30 19.07 3.86
C ALA A 201 31.62 18.30 2.72
N THR A 202 30.32 18.01 2.87
CA THR A 202 29.51 17.30 1.86
C THR A 202 28.81 18.32 0.94
N LYS A 203 28.52 17.96 -0.32
CA LYS A 203 27.82 18.86 -1.27
C LYS A 203 26.39 19.13 -0.78
N CYS A 204 25.99 20.40 -0.82
CA CYS A 204 24.64 20.83 -0.50
C CYS A 204 23.65 20.24 -1.52
N LYS A 205 22.57 19.63 -1.03
CA LYS A 205 21.56 19.00 -1.90
C LYS A 205 20.49 19.96 -2.42
N ASN A 206 20.54 21.24 -2.05
CA ASN A 206 19.64 22.23 -2.63
C ASN A 206 20.07 22.55 -4.07
N LYS A 207 19.13 22.48 -5.03
CA LYS A 207 19.37 22.75 -6.46
C LYS A 207 19.98 24.14 -6.70
N LYS A 208 19.61 25.13 -5.89
CA LYS A 208 20.07 26.52 -6.00
C LYS A 208 21.44 26.81 -5.35
N SER A 209 22.12 25.78 -4.84
CA SER A 209 23.36 25.96 -4.07
C SER A 209 24.63 25.96 -4.92
N GLU A 210 24.51 25.74 -6.24
CA GLU A 210 25.63 25.75 -7.22
C GLU A 210 26.84 24.89 -6.78
N GLY A 211 26.57 23.81 -6.03
CA GLY A 211 27.59 22.88 -5.58
C GLY A 211 28.41 23.32 -4.37
N ARG A 212 27.95 24.32 -3.61
CA ARG A 212 28.49 24.63 -2.28
C ARG A 212 28.54 23.41 -1.38
N ARG A 213 29.50 23.40 -0.47
CA ARG A 213 29.73 22.30 0.49
C ARG A 213 29.42 22.78 1.91
N THR A 214 28.93 21.87 2.74
CA THR A 214 28.58 22.17 4.14
C THR A 214 28.76 20.95 5.03
N HIS A 215 28.99 21.20 6.31
CA HIS A 215 28.91 20.22 7.40
C HIS A 215 27.52 20.19 8.03
N VAL A 216 26.66 21.16 7.71
CA VAL A 216 25.31 21.27 8.26
C VAL A 216 24.39 20.27 7.57
N TYR A 217 23.71 19.46 8.36
CA TYR A 217 22.72 18.50 7.90
C TYR A 217 21.44 18.55 8.74
N CYS A 218 20.33 18.11 8.15
CA CYS A 218 19.05 17.99 8.85
C CYS A 218 18.98 16.64 9.59
N LEU A 219 18.67 16.65 10.89
CA LEU A 219 18.54 15.46 11.73
C LEU A 219 17.48 14.47 11.23
N LYS A 220 16.35 14.98 10.77
CA LYS A 220 15.22 14.18 10.27
C LYS A 220 15.50 13.60 8.90
N CYS A 221 15.87 14.46 7.95
CA CYS A 221 16.07 14.07 6.55
C CYS A 221 17.45 13.46 6.25
N ASN A 222 18.44 13.65 7.12
CA ASN A 222 19.83 13.26 6.91
C ASN A 222 20.43 13.81 5.60
N VAL A 223 20.08 15.06 5.27
CA VAL A 223 20.50 15.77 4.05
C VAL A 223 21.34 16.99 4.42
N HIS A 224 22.50 17.15 3.76
CA HIS A 224 23.38 18.30 3.91
C HIS A 224 22.84 19.52 3.17
N LEU A 225 22.64 20.63 3.89
CA LEU A 225 22.03 21.87 3.41
C LEU A 225 22.78 23.08 3.97
N CYS A 226 23.22 23.98 3.08
CA CYS A 226 23.95 25.19 3.50
C CYS A 226 23.05 26.12 4.33
N LEU A 227 23.61 26.63 5.43
CA LEU A 227 22.99 27.59 6.33
C LEU A 227 23.93 28.79 6.49
N ASP A 228 23.81 29.77 5.59
CA ASP A 228 24.66 30.96 5.57
C ASP A 228 23.83 32.24 5.77
N LYS A 229 24.46 33.32 6.24
CA LYS A 229 23.82 34.66 6.36
C LYS A 229 23.19 35.15 5.04
N LYS A 230 23.80 34.80 3.90
CA LYS A 230 23.34 35.24 2.56
C LYS A 230 22.25 34.35 1.97
N SER A 231 22.11 33.11 2.42
CA SER A 231 21.18 32.16 1.82
C SER A 231 20.84 31.03 2.78
N ASN A 232 19.61 31.02 3.28
CA ASN A 232 19.09 29.97 4.16
C ASN A 232 18.49 28.81 3.34
N TYR A 233 19.35 27.98 2.73
CA TYR A 233 18.89 26.84 1.93
C TYR A 233 18.29 25.72 2.77
N PHE A 234 18.65 25.65 4.05
CA PHE A 234 18.03 24.75 5.01
C PHE A 234 16.52 25.00 5.09
N LYS A 235 16.12 26.23 5.45
CA LYS A 235 14.70 26.63 5.51
C LYS A 235 14.02 26.48 4.15
N ASN A 236 14.65 26.96 3.07
CA ASN A 236 14.04 26.90 1.74
C ASN A 236 13.79 25.47 1.26
N PHE A 237 14.63 24.51 1.64
CA PHE A 237 14.44 23.10 1.28
C PHE A 237 13.25 22.47 2.02
N HIS A 238 12.94 22.94 3.23
CA HIS A 238 11.85 22.40 4.06
C HIS A 238 10.53 23.17 3.95
N VAL A 239 10.54 24.39 3.42
CA VAL A 239 9.34 25.24 3.37
C VAL A 239 8.79 25.39 1.95
N ASN A 240 9.65 25.47 0.93
CA ASN A 240 9.21 25.73 -0.44
C ASN A 240 9.06 24.42 -1.22
N LYS A 241 7.92 24.24 -1.91
CA LYS A 241 7.72 23.14 -2.86
C LYS A 241 8.70 23.25 -4.03
#